data_AF-A0A6G8C242-F1
#
_entry.id   AF-A0A6G8C242-F1
#
_cell.length_a   1.000
_cell.length_b   1.000
_cell.length_c   1.000
_cell.angle_alpha   90.00
_cell.angle_beta   90.00
_cell.angle_gamma   90.00
#
_symmetry.space_group_name_H-M   'P 1'
#
loop_
_entity.id
_entity.type
_entity.pdbx_description
1 polymer ?
#
loop_
_entity_poly.entity_id
_entity_poly.type
_entity_poly.pdbx_seq_one_letter_code
_entity_poly.pdbx_strand_id
1 'polypeptide(L)'
;MQFDNCVQVIVFVRLNVQSPATNLPKTRTRINRPTIAHPLTNSIHPQEGTHAVLFIILKLIHLISIVIWVGGMFFAHFFLRPALQELEAPVRVKLMRDVLGRFFSVVLILVLLVLLSGIGLIGAVHGMAAKAGAQFTMPLSWIVMSVLGLIMMAVFGHIRFALYKRLNNAVEANDWAAGGAALGSIRKWVAFNLALGLVIIAAMRFPLG
;
A
#
# COMPACT_ATOMS: atom_id res chain seq x y z
N MET A 1 8.30 -14.24 0.92
CA MET A 1 9.30 -13.48 1.70
C MET A 1 8.85 -12.09 2.16
N GLN A 2 7.59 -11.65 1.94
CA GLN A 2 6.96 -10.50 2.67
C GLN A 2 5.99 -10.99 3.78
N PHE A 3 5.78 -12.31 3.84
CA PHE A 3 4.94 -12.98 4.84
C PHE A 3 5.61 -13.00 6.22
N ASP A 4 6.94 -12.84 6.26
CA ASP A 4 7.71 -12.99 7.48
C ASP A 4 7.48 -11.85 8.47
N ASN A 5 7.40 -10.57 8.05
CA ASN A 5 7.33 -9.47 9.04
C ASN A 5 5.99 -9.36 9.78
N CYS A 6 4.86 -9.69 9.15
CA CYS A 6 3.56 -9.60 9.83
C CYS A 6 3.28 -10.83 10.68
N VAL A 7 3.65 -12.02 10.17
CA VAL A 7 3.61 -13.24 10.95
C VAL A 7 4.63 -13.16 12.08
N GLN A 8 5.81 -12.59 11.89
CA GLN A 8 6.79 -12.32 12.94
C GLN A 8 6.24 -11.34 13.97
N VAL A 9 5.54 -10.25 13.61
CA VAL A 9 4.93 -9.37 14.62
C VAL A 9 3.82 -10.08 15.39
N ILE A 10 2.95 -10.83 14.71
CA ILE A 10 1.87 -11.61 15.36
C ILE A 10 2.47 -12.73 16.23
N VAL A 11 3.48 -13.44 15.75
CA VAL A 11 4.19 -14.52 16.46
C VAL A 11 5.06 -13.96 17.58
N PHE A 12 5.74 -12.83 17.40
CA PHE A 12 6.54 -12.14 18.41
C PHE A 12 5.63 -11.61 19.51
N VAL A 13 4.50 -10.98 19.18
CA VAL A 13 3.48 -10.60 20.16
C VAL A 13 2.94 -11.84 20.89
N ARG A 14 2.64 -12.93 20.17
CA ARG A 14 2.18 -14.20 20.78
C ARG A 14 3.24 -14.88 21.66
N LEU A 15 4.52 -14.83 21.28
CA LEU A 15 5.65 -15.39 22.04
C LEU A 15 5.98 -14.53 23.28
N ASN A 16 5.88 -13.21 23.17
CA ASN A 16 6.13 -12.29 24.28
C ASN A 16 4.97 -12.25 25.29
N VAL A 17 3.73 -12.54 24.84
CA VAL A 17 2.57 -12.79 25.71
C VAL A 17 2.72 -14.10 26.51
N GLN A 18 3.41 -15.11 25.95
CA GLN A 18 3.60 -16.41 26.60
C GLN A 18 4.79 -16.46 27.59
N SER A 19 5.60 -15.40 27.70
CA SER A 19 6.74 -15.36 28.63
C SER A 19 6.51 -14.39 29.79
N PRO A 20 5.67 -14.75 30.78
CA PRO A 20 5.80 -14.13 32.09
C PRO A 20 7.10 -14.66 32.71
N ALA A 21 8.05 -13.74 32.94
CA ALA A 21 9.28 -14.00 33.68
C ALA A 21 8.93 -14.63 35.05
N THR A 22 8.95 -15.97 35.10
CA THR A 22 8.74 -16.73 36.32
C THR A 22 10.11 -17.06 36.88
N ASN A 23 10.56 -16.22 37.81
CA ASN A 23 11.63 -16.55 38.74
C ASN A 23 11.23 -17.83 39.50
N LEU A 24 11.74 -18.97 39.09
CA LEU A 24 11.57 -20.24 39.81
C LEU A 24 12.77 -20.46 40.75
N PRO A 25 12.58 -20.52 42.08
CA PRO A 25 13.58 -21.13 42.94
C PRO A 25 13.66 -22.63 42.61
N LYS A 26 14.86 -23.10 42.27
CA LYS A 26 15.14 -24.52 42.00
C LYS A 26 14.88 -25.35 43.26
N THR A 27 13.70 -25.97 43.33
CA THR A 27 13.43 -27.05 44.29
C THR A 27 12.94 -28.26 43.52
N ARG A 28 13.78 -29.30 43.50
CA ARG A 28 13.56 -30.55 42.78
C ARG A 28 12.71 -31.48 43.64
N THR A 29 11.49 -31.79 43.22
CA THR A 29 10.73 -32.93 43.74
C THR A 29 9.96 -33.61 42.61
N ARG A 30 10.25 -34.90 42.40
CA ARG A 30 9.70 -35.78 41.37
C ARG A 30 8.50 -36.53 41.96
N ILE A 31 7.26 -36.32 41.50
CA ILE A 31 6.13 -37.25 41.74
C ILE A 31 5.13 -37.25 40.55
N ASN A 32 4.94 -38.45 39.99
CA ASN A 32 3.83 -39.05 39.20
C ASN A 32 2.98 -38.28 38.18
N ARG A 33 2.87 -38.87 36.98
CA ARG A 33 1.86 -38.62 35.94
C ARG A 33 0.71 -39.62 36.06
N PRO A 34 -0.55 -39.17 36.04
CA PRO A 34 -1.63 -39.88 35.35
C PRO A 34 -2.16 -39.06 34.16
N THR A 35 -2.31 -39.72 33.02
CA THR A 35 -2.89 -39.18 31.78
C THR A 35 -4.41 -39.16 31.90
N ILE A 36 -5.04 -37.99 31.82
CA ILE A 36 -6.41 -37.83 31.33
C ILE A 36 -6.40 -36.69 30.30
N ALA A 37 -6.85 -37.01 29.09
CA ALA A 37 -6.89 -36.11 27.96
C ALA A 37 -7.70 -34.84 28.29
N HIS A 38 -7.03 -33.69 28.20
CA HIS A 38 -7.68 -32.40 28.22
C HIS A 38 -8.56 -32.31 26.97
N PRO A 39 -9.86 -31.96 27.06
CA PRO A 39 -10.56 -31.51 25.87
C PRO A 39 -9.84 -30.23 25.48
N LEU A 40 -9.11 -30.26 24.36
CA LEU A 40 -8.70 -29.06 23.65
C LEU A 40 -10.00 -28.46 23.10
N THR A 41 -10.79 -27.85 23.98
CA THR A 41 -11.72 -26.82 23.56
C THR A 41 -10.80 -25.74 23.01
N ASN A 42 -10.60 -25.81 21.69
CA ASN A 42 -10.01 -24.75 20.92
C ASN A 42 -10.99 -23.58 21.05
N SER A 43 -10.90 -22.89 22.17
CA SER A 43 -11.54 -21.62 22.43
C SER A 43 -10.85 -20.63 21.51
N ILE A 44 -11.18 -20.71 20.23
CA ILE A 44 -11.02 -19.59 19.32
C ILE A 44 -11.94 -18.53 19.91
N HIS A 45 -11.38 -17.67 20.76
CA HIS A 45 -12.04 -16.44 21.17
C HIS A 45 -12.51 -15.77 19.87
N PRO A 46 -13.82 -15.59 19.64
CA PRO A 46 -14.35 -15.09 18.36
C PRO A 46 -13.73 -13.73 17.97
N GLN A 47 -13.32 -12.96 18.97
CA GLN A 47 -12.59 -11.71 18.83
C GLN A 47 -11.23 -11.85 18.14
N GLU A 48 -10.47 -12.94 18.35
CA GLU A 48 -9.13 -13.09 17.75
C GLU A 48 -9.18 -13.34 16.24
N GLY A 49 -10.20 -14.05 15.75
CA GLY A 49 -10.39 -14.29 14.32
C GLY A 49 -10.78 -13.04 13.54
N THR A 50 -11.59 -12.15 14.12
CA THR A 50 -12.10 -10.95 13.43
C THR A 50 -10.99 -9.95 13.11
N HIS A 51 -10.05 -9.71 14.03
CA HIS A 51 -8.93 -8.78 13.81
C HIS A 51 -7.95 -9.31 12.75
N ALA A 52 -7.76 -10.64 12.69
CA ALA A 52 -6.92 -11.27 11.69
C ALA A 52 -7.54 -11.20 10.27
N VAL A 53 -8.84 -11.47 10.15
CA VAL A 53 -9.56 -11.41 8.86
C VAL A 53 -9.59 -9.98 8.32
N LEU A 54 -9.90 -8.99 9.18
CA LEU A 54 -9.89 -7.58 8.79
C LEU A 54 -8.51 -7.13 8.29
N PHE A 55 -7.44 -7.51 8.99
CA PHE A 55 -6.07 -7.19 8.61
C PHE A 55 -5.72 -7.75 7.22
N ILE A 56 -6.07 -9.00 6.95
CA ILE A 56 -5.83 -9.66 5.65
C ILE A 56 -6.58 -8.92 4.52
N ILE A 57 -7.85 -8.57 4.75
CA ILE A 57 -8.67 -7.85 3.77
C ILE A 57 -8.08 -6.47 3.48
N LEU A 58 -7.73 -5.69 4.50
CA LEU A 58 -7.11 -4.37 4.32
C LEU A 58 -5.80 -4.46 3.54
N LYS A 59 -4.95 -5.45 3.87
CA LYS A 59 -3.69 -5.69 3.15
C LYS A 59 -3.93 -6.07 1.70
N LEU A 60 -4.93 -6.92 1.43
CA LEU A 60 -5.28 -7.33 0.08
C LEU A 60 -5.77 -6.14 -0.76
N ILE A 61 -6.68 -5.33 -0.21
CA ILE A 61 -7.17 -4.10 -0.85
C ILE A 61 -6.01 -3.14 -1.13
N HIS A 62 -5.11 -2.96 -0.16
CA HIS A 62 -3.94 -2.10 -0.30
C HIS A 62 -3.05 -2.56 -1.45
N LEU A 63 -2.68 -3.85 -1.49
CA LEU A 63 -1.83 -4.41 -2.54
C LEU A 63 -2.48 -4.34 -3.92
N ILE A 64 -3.74 -4.76 -4.05
CA ILE A 64 -4.46 -4.72 -5.33
C ILE A 64 -4.54 -3.29 -5.86
N SER A 65 -4.82 -2.33 -4.97
CA SER A 65 -4.91 -0.93 -5.37
C SER A 65 -3.59 -0.38 -5.89
N ILE A 66 -2.46 -0.70 -5.23
CA ILE A 66 -1.13 -0.33 -5.70
C ILE A 66 -0.79 -1.02 -7.03
N VAL A 67 -1.08 -2.32 -7.17
CA VAL A 67 -0.79 -3.08 -8.39
C VAL A 67 -1.55 -2.51 -9.59
N ILE A 68 -2.85 -2.23 -9.45
CA ILE A 68 -3.65 -1.62 -10.52
C ILE A 68 -3.12 -0.22 -10.85
N TRP A 69 -2.77 0.57 -9.84
CA TRP A 69 -2.28 1.93 -10.06
C TRP A 69 -0.91 1.95 -10.77
N VAL A 70 0.08 1.21 -10.25
CA VAL A 70 1.43 1.13 -10.82
C VAL A 70 1.40 0.46 -12.20
N GLY A 71 0.66 -0.65 -12.34
CA GLY A 71 0.48 -1.34 -13.62
C GLY A 71 -0.22 -0.47 -14.68
N GLY A 72 -1.21 0.31 -14.27
CA GLY A 72 -1.88 1.27 -15.15
C GLY A 72 -0.96 2.39 -15.66
N MET A 73 -0.09 2.93 -14.80
CA MET A 73 0.92 3.91 -15.22
C MET A 73 1.93 3.32 -16.20
N PHE A 74 2.37 2.08 -15.96
CA PHE A 74 3.25 1.35 -16.88
C PHE A 74 2.57 1.13 -18.23
N PHE A 75 1.33 0.62 -18.23
CA PHE A 75 0.55 0.42 -19.45
C PHE A 75 0.40 1.70 -20.27
N ALA A 76 0.04 2.81 -19.60
CA ALA A 76 -0.15 4.09 -20.25
C ALA A 76 1.14 4.61 -20.92
N HIS A 77 2.30 4.34 -20.32
CA HIS A 77 3.58 4.83 -20.83
C HIS A 77 4.14 3.97 -21.97
N PHE A 78 4.05 2.65 -21.84
CA PHE A 78 4.74 1.72 -22.74
C PHE A 78 3.87 1.21 -23.88
N PHE A 79 2.54 1.12 -23.71
CA PHE A 79 1.65 0.56 -24.72
C PHE A 79 0.75 1.61 -25.34
N LEU A 80 0.11 2.43 -24.50
CA LEU A 80 -0.85 3.42 -25.00
C LEU A 80 -0.15 4.55 -25.76
N ARG A 81 1.01 5.03 -25.27
CA ARG A 81 1.76 6.10 -25.92
C ARG A 81 2.19 5.76 -27.36
N PRO A 82 2.94 4.68 -27.62
CA PRO A 82 3.43 4.40 -28.99
C PRO A 82 2.27 4.25 -29.97
N ALA A 83 1.17 3.59 -29.57
CA ALA A 83 -0.03 3.45 -30.40
C ALA A 83 -0.67 4.80 -30.80
N LEU A 84 -0.47 5.85 -30.01
CA LEU A 84 -1.02 7.18 -30.27
C LEU A 84 -0.08 8.09 -31.05
N GLN A 85 1.19 7.72 -31.23
CA GLN A 85 2.14 8.57 -31.96
C GLN A 85 1.82 8.64 -33.46
N GLU A 86 1.13 7.62 -33.99
CA GLU A 86 0.69 7.55 -35.39
C GLU A 86 -0.49 8.48 -35.69
N LEU A 87 -1.18 8.97 -34.67
CA LEU A 87 -2.30 9.90 -34.83
C LEU A 87 -1.82 11.34 -34.97
N GLU A 88 -2.58 12.10 -35.77
CA GLU A 88 -2.45 13.55 -35.88
C GLU A 88 -2.57 14.24 -34.52
N ALA A 89 -1.89 15.37 -34.36
CA ALA A 89 -1.86 16.14 -33.11
C ALA A 89 -3.26 16.43 -32.50
N PRO A 90 -4.27 16.94 -33.23
CA PRO A 90 -5.57 17.25 -32.64
C PRO A 90 -6.32 16.01 -32.14
N VAL A 91 -6.32 14.92 -32.92
CA VAL A 91 -7.00 13.67 -32.55
C VAL A 91 -6.30 13.03 -31.34
N ARG A 92 -4.97 13.00 -31.37
CA ARG A 92 -4.13 12.46 -30.28
C ARG A 92 -4.37 13.18 -28.96
N VAL A 93 -4.39 14.51 -28.96
CA VAL A 93 -4.55 15.30 -27.72
C VAL A 93 -5.96 15.12 -27.14
N LYS A 94 -7.00 15.11 -27.98
CA LYS A 94 -8.39 14.86 -27.55
C LYS A 94 -8.56 13.47 -26.95
N LEU A 95 -8.08 12.45 -27.65
CA LEU A 95 -8.15 11.06 -27.18
C LEU A 95 -7.39 10.88 -25.86
N MET A 96 -6.21 11.49 -25.74
CA MET A 96 -5.46 11.47 -24.48
C MET A 96 -6.20 12.17 -23.34
N ARG A 97 -6.85 13.31 -23.58
CA ARG A 97 -7.64 14.02 -22.57
C ARG A 97 -8.78 13.14 -22.04
N ASP A 98 -9.46 12.40 -22.90
CA ASP A 98 -10.56 11.51 -22.48
C ASP A 98 -10.05 10.26 -21.76
N VAL A 99 -9.00 9.61 -22.27
CA VAL A 99 -8.40 8.43 -21.64
C VAL A 99 -7.78 8.76 -20.28
N LEU A 100 -7.00 9.84 -20.20
CA LEU A 100 -6.41 10.30 -18.94
C LEU A 100 -7.48 10.72 -17.94
N GLY A 101 -8.60 11.31 -18.39
CA GLY A 101 -9.72 11.68 -17.52
C GLY A 101 -10.35 10.46 -16.82
N ARG A 102 -10.61 9.39 -17.56
CA ARG A 102 -11.13 8.13 -17.02
C ARG A 102 -10.10 7.45 -16.12
N PHE A 103 -8.85 7.36 -16.60
CA PHE A 103 -7.75 6.75 -15.85
C PHE A 103 -7.52 7.44 -14.52
N PHE A 104 -7.40 8.76 -14.49
CA PHE A 104 -7.18 9.50 -13.25
C PHE A 104 -8.38 9.43 -12.30
N SER A 105 -9.61 9.33 -12.82
CA SER A 105 -10.79 9.14 -11.96
C SER A 105 -10.75 7.79 -11.24
N VAL A 106 -10.37 6.72 -11.93
CA VAL A 106 -10.15 5.40 -11.30
C VAL A 106 -8.99 5.45 -10.31
N VAL A 107 -7.86 6.05 -10.69
CA VAL A 107 -6.70 6.18 -9.80
C VAL A 107 -7.03 6.96 -8.54
N LEU A 108 -7.89 7.98 -8.60
CA LEU A 108 -8.33 8.71 -7.41
C LEU A 108 -9.00 7.77 -6.40
N ILE A 109 -9.88 6.88 -6.87
CA ILE A 109 -10.52 5.86 -6.02
C ILE A 109 -9.45 4.92 -5.43
N LEU A 110 -8.49 4.46 -6.24
CA LEU A 110 -7.41 3.59 -5.77
C LEU A 110 -6.53 4.28 -4.71
N VAL A 111 -6.20 5.56 -4.88
CA VAL A 111 -5.43 6.35 -3.91
C VAL A 111 -6.17 6.42 -2.57
N LEU A 112 -7.49 6.65 -2.60
CA LEU A 112 -8.31 6.65 -1.38
C LEU A 112 -8.32 5.27 -0.72
N LEU A 113 -8.47 4.18 -1.49
CA LEU A 113 -8.40 2.82 -0.97
C LEU A 113 -7.05 2.53 -0.33
N VAL A 114 -5.94 2.95 -0.94
CA VAL A 114 -4.58 2.81 -0.40
C VAL A 114 -4.43 3.57 0.92
N LEU A 115 -4.93 4.81 1.01
CA LEU A 115 -4.88 5.60 2.24
C LEU A 115 -5.71 4.98 3.37
N LEU A 116 -6.98 4.67 3.10
CA LEU A 116 -7.88 4.13 4.11
C LEU A 116 -7.39 2.77 4.62
N SER A 117 -6.90 1.93 3.72
CA SER A 117 -6.30 0.65 4.10
C SER A 117 -4.98 0.83 4.86
N GLY A 118 -4.13 1.78 4.46
CA GLY A 118 -2.85 2.06 5.12
C GLY A 118 -3.02 2.60 6.55
N ILE A 119 -3.94 3.55 6.74
CA ILE A 119 -4.30 4.08 8.07
C ILE A 119 -4.93 2.97 8.92
N GLY A 120 -5.84 2.17 8.33
CA GLY A 120 -6.45 1.03 9.00
C GLY A 120 -5.44 -0.03 9.44
N LEU A 121 -4.41 -0.30 8.63
CA LEU A 121 -3.30 -1.19 8.96
C LEU A 121 -2.52 -0.67 10.17
N ILE A 122 -2.14 0.61 10.18
CA ILE A 122 -1.40 1.23 11.30
C ILE A 122 -2.25 1.20 12.59
N GLY A 123 -3.53 1.55 12.50
CA GLY A 123 -4.46 1.53 13.63
C GLY A 123 -4.69 0.12 14.19
N ALA A 124 -4.82 -0.89 13.31
CA ALA A 124 -4.96 -2.28 13.72
C ALA A 124 -3.73 -2.77 14.51
N VAL A 125 -2.51 -2.43 14.06
CA VAL A 125 -1.29 -2.84 14.77
C VAL A 125 -1.13 -2.08 16.09
N HIS A 126 -1.48 -0.79 16.13
CA HIS A 126 -1.46 -0.01 17.38
C HIS A 126 -2.44 -0.59 18.41
N GLY A 127 -3.64 -0.99 17.99
CA GLY A 127 -4.63 -1.64 18.85
C GLY A 127 -4.18 -3.00 19.37
N MET A 128 -3.42 -3.78 18.58
CA MET A 128 -2.81 -5.03 19.04
C MET A 128 -1.65 -4.77 20.02
N ALA A 129 -0.81 -3.77 19.76
CA ALA A 129 0.32 -3.42 20.62
C ALA A 129 -0.12 -2.87 22.00
N ALA A 130 -1.15 -2.03 22.01
CA ALA A 130 -1.74 -1.49 23.24
C ALA A 130 -2.32 -2.59 24.14
N LYS A 131 -2.93 -3.63 23.55
CA LYS A 131 -3.45 -4.80 24.28
C LYS A 131 -2.34 -5.73 24.80
N ALA A 132 -1.16 -5.69 24.18
CA ALA A 132 -0.01 -6.52 24.53
C ALA A 132 1.01 -5.85 25.47
N GLY A 133 0.78 -4.58 25.87
CA GLY A 133 1.70 -3.83 26.74
C GLY A 133 3.09 -3.59 26.15
N ALA A 134 3.28 -3.79 24.85
CA ALA A 134 4.56 -3.69 24.17
C ALA A 134 4.77 -2.28 23.60
N GLN A 135 6.01 -1.76 23.70
CA GLN A 135 6.36 -0.50 23.04
C GLN A 135 6.38 -0.69 21.52
N PHE A 136 5.46 0.00 20.84
CA PHE A 136 5.35 0.01 19.40
C PHE A 136 6.50 0.81 18.79
N THR A 137 7.59 0.14 18.41
CA THR A 137 8.67 0.75 17.62
C THR A 137 8.35 0.55 16.15
N MET A 138 7.91 1.60 15.46
CA MET A 138 7.62 1.52 14.04
C MET A 138 8.94 1.32 13.27
N PRO A 139 9.11 0.20 12.53
CA PRO A 139 10.34 -0.04 11.79
C PRO A 139 10.54 1.04 10.71
N LEU A 140 11.80 1.41 10.46
CA LEU A 140 12.16 2.48 9.53
C LEU A 140 11.56 2.25 8.13
N SER A 141 11.46 1.00 7.68
CA SER A 141 10.85 0.61 6.40
C SER A 141 9.38 1.03 6.26
N TRP A 142 8.61 1.03 7.35
CA TRP A 142 7.20 1.45 7.34
C TRP A 142 7.09 2.98 7.22
N ILE A 143 7.94 3.72 7.93
CA ILE A 143 8.01 5.17 7.83
C ILE A 143 8.38 5.57 6.40
N VAL A 144 9.41 4.91 5.82
CA VAL A 144 9.84 5.14 4.43
C VAL A 144 8.69 4.85 3.45
N MET A 145 8.00 3.72 3.59
CA MET A 145 6.82 3.38 2.77
C MET A 145 5.75 4.48 2.88
N SER A 146 5.38 4.90 4.10
CA SER A 146 4.34 5.89 4.32
C SER A 146 4.70 7.26 3.76
N VAL A 147 5.93 7.73 3.99
CA VAL A 147 6.42 9.01 3.47
C VAL A 147 6.45 8.99 1.94
N LEU A 148 7.02 7.94 1.33
CA LEU A 148 7.05 7.81 -0.13
C LEU A 148 5.64 7.71 -0.73
N GLY A 149 4.73 6.98 -0.09
CA GLY A 149 3.32 6.89 -0.51
C GLY A 149 2.61 8.24 -0.46
N LEU A 150 2.87 9.06 0.57
CA LEU A 150 2.34 10.43 0.65
C LEU A 150 2.91 11.33 -0.45
N ILE A 151 4.21 11.20 -0.77
CA ILE A 151 4.83 11.92 -1.89
C ILE A 151 4.18 11.52 -3.22
N MET A 152 4.00 10.22 -3.47
CA MET A 152 3.32 9.71 -4.68
C MET A 152 1.90 10.29 -4.82
N MET A 153 1.17 10.39 -3.70
CA MET A 153 -0.16 10.99 -3.68
C MET A 153 -0.12 12.49 -3.98
N ALA A 154 0.80 13.23 -3.38
CA ALA A 154 0.95 14.67 -3.64
C ALA A 154 1.28 14.93 -5.12
N VAL A 155 2.16 14.12 -5.71
CA VAL A 155 2.47 14.14 -7.13
C VAL A 155 1.23 13.86 -7.98
N PHE A 156 0.45 12.82 -7.64
CA PHE A 156 -0.79 12.52 -8.34
C PHE A 156 -1.82 13.66 -8.26
N GLY A 157 -1.99 14.25 -7.08
CA GLY A 157 -2.84 15.42 -6.88
C GLY A 157 -2.40 16.57 -7.78
N HIS A 158 -1.11 16.87 -7.84
CA HIS A 158 -0.57 17.90 -8.72
C HIS A 158 -0.85 17.60 -10.21
N ILE A 159 -0.65 16.35 -10.65
CA ILE A 159 -0.98 15.93 -12.02
C ILE A 159 -2.46 16.16 -12.32
N ARG A 160 -3.36 15.77 -11.41
CA ARG A 160 -4.81 15.80 -11.62
C ARG A 160 -5.42 17.20 -11.55
N PHE A 161 -4.94 18.05 -10.65
CA PHE A 161 -5.53 19.38 -10.42
C PHE A 161 -4.88 20.48 -11.26
N ALA A 162 -3.57 20.39 -11.52
CA ALA A 162 -2.86 21.41 -12.31
C ALA A 162 -2.69 20.99 -13.77
N LEU A 163 -2.07 19.84 -14.02
CA LEU A 163 -1.66 19.47 -15.39
C LEU A 163 -2.83 18.97 -16.24
N TYR A 164 -3.73 18.16 -15.68
CA TYR A 164 -4.92 17.71 -16.39
C TYR A 164 -5.87 18.87 -16.70
N LYS A 165 -6.00 19.83 -15.77
CA LYS A 165 -6.76 21.07 -16.02
C LYS A 165 -6.16 21.87 -17.17
N ARG A 166 -4.82 22.02 -17.20
CA ARG A 166 -4.12 22.67 -18.32
C ARG A 166 -4.35 21.97 -19.65
N LEU A 167 -4.31 20.63 -19.66
CA LEU A 167 -4.63 19.84 -20.86
C LEU A 167 -6.08 20.06 -21.31
N ASN A 168 -7.04 20.00 -20.38
CA ASN A 168 -8.45 20.20 -20.69
C ASN A 168 -8.70 21.58 -21.29
N ASN A 169 -8.16 22.63 -20.68
CA ASN A 169 -8.29 24.00 -21.16
C ASN A 169 -7.67 24.17 -22.56
N ALA A 170 -6.52 23.55 -22.82
CA ALA A 170 -5.88 23.59 -24.14
C ALA A 170 -6.74 22.90 -25.22
N VAL A 171 -7.39 21.79 -24.87
CA VAL A 171 -8.33 21.10 -25.77
C VAL A 171 -9.57 21.95 -26.05
N GLU A 172 -10.14 22.59 -25.04
CA GLU A 172 -11.30 23.49 -25.18
C GLU A 172 -10.96 24.71 -26.04
N ALA A 173 -9.74 25.24 -25.91
CA ALA A 173 -9.24 26.34 -26.73
C ALA A 173 -8.75 25.92 -28.13
N ASN A 174 -8.80 24.63 -28.46
CA ASN A 174 -8.20 24.06 -29.68
C ASN A 174 -6.70 24.38 -29.86
N ASP A 175 -5.98 24.63 -28.77
CA ASP A 175 -4.53 24.89 -28.76
C ASP A 175 -3.76 23.57 -28.64
N TRP A 176 -3.47 22.96 -29.79
CA TRP A 176 -2.80 21.66 -29.87
C TRP A 176 -1.33 21.70 -29.44
N ALA A 177 -0.67 22.86 -29.58
CA ALA A 177 0.72 23.04 -29.15
C ALA A 177 0.80 23.05 -27.62
N ALA A 178 -0.05 23.83 -26.95
CA ALA A 178 -0.16 23.82 -25.50
C ALA A 178 -0.64 22.46 -24.96
N GLY A 179 -1.58 21.81 -25.65
CA GLY A 179 -2.05 20.46 -25.31
C GLY A 179 -0.94 19.41 -25.37
N GLY A 180 -0.10 19.44 -26.41
CA GLY A 180 1.08 18.58 -26.54
C GLY A 180 2.11 18.83 -25.43
N ALA A 181 2.37 20.08 -25.08
CA ALA A 181 3.27 20.45 -23.98
C ALA A 181 2.73 19.99 -22.60
N ALA A 182 1.42 20.12 -22.38
CA ALA A 182 0.75 19.63 -21.18
C ALA A 182 0.86 18.10 -21.07
N LEU A 183 0.62 17.35 -22.15
CA LEU A 183 0.83 15.89 -22.19
C LEU A 183 2.27 15.50 -21.89
N GLY A 184 3.23 16.23 -22.46
CA GLY A 184 4.65 16.03 -22.17
C GLY A 184 4.98 16.20 -20.69
N SER A 185 4.37 17.18 -20.04
CA SER A 185 4.52 17.42 -18.60
C SER A 185 3.86 16.32 -17.76
N ILE A 186 2.62 15.94 -18.10
CA ILE A 186 1.89 14.84 -17.43
C ILE A 186 2.73 13.58 -17.46
N ARG A 187 3.30 13.26 -18.61
CA ARG A 187 4.16 12.08 -18.80
C ARG A 187 5.37 12.08 -17.87
N LYS A 188 6.07 13.21 -17.72
CA LYS A 188 7.25 13.30 -16.85
C LYS A 188 6.87 13.03 -15.39
N TRP A 189 5.79 13.64 -14.91
CA TRP A 189 5.32 13.45 -13.54
C TRP A 189 4.76 12.05 -13.30
N VAL A 190 4.05 11.46 -14.26
CA VAL A 190 3.60 10.06 -14.19
C VAL A 190 4.79 9.10 -14.18
N ALA A 191 5.82 9.32 -14.99
CA ALA A 191 7.03 8.49 -14.99
C ALA A 191 7.82 8.62 -13.69
N PHE A 192 7.90 9.82 -13.12
CA PHE A 192 8.47 10.05 -11.80
C PHE A 192 7.67 9.30 -10.71
N ASN A 193 6.34 9.38 -10.75
CA ASN A 193 5.47 8.67 -9.81
C ASN A 193 5.62 7.13 -9.94
N LEU A 194 5.73 6.63 -11.18
CA LEU A 194 6.02 5.22 -11.45
C LEU A 194 7.37 4.81 -10.84
N ALA A 195 8.43 5.62 -11.03
CA ALA A 195 9.73 5.35 -10.43
C ALA A 195 9.67 5.30 -8.90
N LEU A 196 8.95 6.23 -8.26
CA LEU A 196 8.71 6.19 -6.81
C LEU A 196 8.02 4.89 -6.38
N GLY A 197 7.00 4.44 -7.11
CA GLY A 197 6.31 3.18 -6.84
C GLY A 197 7.26 1.97 -6.91
N LEU A 198 8.13 1.92 -7.92
CA LEU A 198 9.15 0.87 -8.05
C LEU A 198 10.18 0.93 -6.92
N VAL A 199 10.59 2.14 -6.50
CA VAL A 199 11.50 2.33 -5.36
C VAL A 199 10.86 1.81 -4.07
N ILE A 200 9.57 2.06 -3.83
CA ILE A 200 8.87 1.52 -2.66
C ILE A 200 8.89 -0.01 -2.67
N ILE A 201 8.60 -0.64 -3.82
CA ILE A 201 8.61 -2.10 -3.96
C ILE A 201 10.02 -2.65 -3.70
N ALA A 202 11.05 -2.01 -4.25
CA ALA A 202 12.44 -2.40 -4.03
C ALA A 202 12.86 -2.23 -2.56
N ALA A 203 12.55 -1.07 -1.95
CA ALA A 203 12.86 -0.77 -0.55
C ALA A 203 12.15 -1.71 0.43
N MET A 204 10.97 -2.24 0.07
CA MET A 204 10.33 -3.28 0.86
C MET A 204 11.01 -4.64 0.75
N ARG A 205 11.57 -4.95 -0.43
CA ARG A 205 12.21 -6.24 -0.69
C ARG A 205 13.63 -6.32 -0.12
N PHE A 206 14.32 -5.19 -0.07
CA PHE A 206 15.67 -5.07 0.49
C PHE A 206 15.58 -4.46 1.89
N PRO A 207 15.83 -5.22 2.97
CA PRO A 207 15.87 -4.67 4.31
C PRO A 207 16.99 -3.62 4.36
N LEU A 208 16.59 -2.35 4.44
CA LEU A 208 17.49 -1.26 4.77
C LEU A 208 17.83 -1.41 6.26
N GLY A 209 18.95 -2.09 6.53
CA GLY A 209 19.73 -2.06 7.78
C GLY A 209 18.97 -2.26 9.08
#